data_AF-A0A1G5I8L7-F1
#
_entry.id   AF-A0A1G5I8L7-F1
#
_cell.length_a   1.000
_cell.length_b   1.000
_cell.length_c   1.000
_cell.angle_alpha   90.00
_cell.angle_beta   90.00
_cell.angle_gamma   90.00
#
_symmetry.space_group_name_H-M   'P 1'
#
loop_
_entity.id
_entity.type
_entity.pdbx_description
1 polymer ?
#
loop_
_entity_poly.entity_id
_entity_poly.type
_entity_poly.pdbx_seq_one_letter_code
_entity_poly.pdbx_strand_id
1 'polypeptide(L)'
;MVKPIMRDVFFLGQKSEKATTDDMDVATDLQDTLRANKDRCVGMAANMIGVRKRIIIVDMGFVSVVMFNPVILKKDGPYETEEGCLSLDGTRKTTRYRNIELEYTDTVGTRRKQKYSGQIAQIIQHECDHLEGIII
;
A
#
# COMPACT_ATOMS: atom_id res chain seq x y z
N MET A 1 -13.52 -6.35 -8.68
CA MET A 1 -14.45 -5.28 -9.09
C MET A 1 -13.96 -3.94 -8.56
N VAL A 2 -14.35 -2.81 -9.17
CA VAL A 2 -14.02 -1.48 -8.62
C VAL A 2 -14.76 -1.27 -7.29
N LYS A 3 -14.03 -0.94 -6.22
CA LYS A 3 -14.57 -0.75 -4.88
C LYS A 3 -14.68 0.73 -4.51
N PRO A 4 -15.65 1.12 -3.66
CA PRO A 4 -15.69 2.46 -3.10
C PRO A 4 -14.47 2.69 -2.19
N ILE A 5 -13.98 3.93 -2.17
CA ILE A 5 -12.85 4.31 -1.31
C ILE A 5 -13.37 4.51 0.12
N MET A 6 -12.76 3.80 1.06
CA MET A 6 -13.02 3.92 2.49
C MET A 6 -12.45 5.24 3.01
N ARG A 7 -13.28 6.05 3.68
CA ARG A 7 -12.91 7.35 4.27
C ARG A 7 -13.15 7.41 5.78
N ASP A 8 -13.63 6.33 6.38
CA ASP A 8 -13.81 6.24 7.83
C ASP A 8 -12.44 6.11 8.53
N VAL A 9 -12.02 7.17 9.19
CA VAL A 9 -10.74 7.23 9.93
C VAL A 9 -10.67 6.24 11.09
N PHE A 10 -11.80 5.89 11.71
CA PHE A 10 -11.82 4.88 12.77
C PHE A 10 -11.56 3.49 12.22
N PHE A 11 -12.09 3.18 11.03
CA PHE A 11 -11.78 1.93 10.33
C PHE A 11 -10.33 1.91 9.85
N LEU A 12 -9.87 2.99 9.21
CA LEU A 12 -8.51 3.09 8.66
C LEU A 12 -7.44 3.06 9.73
N GLY A 13 -7.75 3.51 10.96
CA GLY A 13 -6.87 3.47 12.11
C GLY A 13 -6.67 2.09 12.74
N GLN A 14 -7.30 1.05 12.20
CA GLN A 14 -7.19 -0.32 12.72
C GLN A 14 -6.11 -1.12 12.00
N LYS A 15 -5.38 -1.94 12.76
CA LYS A 15 -4.40 -2.86 12.19
C LYS A 15 -5.05 -3.89 11.28
N SER A 16 -4.37 -4.16 10.18
CA SER A 16 -4.76 -5.18 9.20
C SER A 16 -4.25 -6.56 9.58
N GLU A 17 -5.07 -7.56 9.30
CA GLU A 17 -4.82 -8.97 9.61
C GLU A 17 -4.02 -9.64 8.50
N LYS A 18 -3.28 -10.69 8.86
CA LYS A 18 -2.47 -11.45 7.90
C LYS A 18 -3.33 -11.97 6.76
N ALA A 19 -2.88 -11.76 5.54
CA ALA A 19 -3.52 -12.27 4.34
C ALA A 19 -3.10 -13.73 4.07
N THR A 20 -4.04 -14.53 3.57
CA THR A 20 -3.85 -15.92 3.14
C THR A 20 -4.12 -16.05 1.63
N THR A 21 -4.01 -17.26 1.10
CA THR A 21 -4.38 -17.58 -0.28
C THR A 21 -5.87 -17.34 -0.57
N ASP A 22 -6.71 -17.34 0.46
CA ASP A 22 -8.16 -17.13 0.32
C ASP A 22 -8.52 -15.67 0.07
N ASP A 23 -7.59 -14.74 0.29
CA ASP A 23 -7.79 -13.29 0.11
C ASP A 23 -7.40 -12.79 -1.31
N MET A 24 -7.33 -13.69 -2.30
CA MET A 24 -6.91 -13.34 -3.67
C MET A 24 -7.92 -12.45 -4.42
N ASP A 25 -9.19 -12.54 -4.04
CA ASP A 25 -10.25 -11.65 -4.50
C ASP A 25 -9.96 -10.19 -4.11
N VAL A 26 -9.43 -9.96 -2.90
CA VAL A 26 -9.03 -8.62 -2.41
C VAL A 26 -7.91 -8.02 -3.27
N ALA A 27 -6.95 -8.84 -3.69
CA ALA A 27 -5.90 -8.39 -4.62
C ALA A 27 -6.48 -7.97 -5.98
N THR A 28 -7.48 -8.71 -6.46
CA THR A 28 -8.18 -8.39 -7.72
C THR A 28 -8.99 -7.10 -7.59
N ASP A 29 -9.70 -6.92 -6.47
CA ASP A 29 -10.43 -5.69 -6.15
C ASP A 29 -9.50 -4.47 -6.06
N LEU A 30 -8.31 -4.63 -5.47
CA LEU A 30 -7.28 -3.58 -5.43
C LEU A 30 -6.76 -3.24 -6.83
N GLN A 31 -6.50 -4.23 -7.68
CA GLN A 31 -6.07 -4.03 -9.07
C GLN A 31 -7.12 -3.24 -9.88
N ASP A 32 -8.37 -3.67 -9.81
CA ASP A 32 -9.47 -3.01 -10.52
C ASP A 32 -9.66 -1.57 -10.03
N THR A 33 -9.60 -1.36 -8.71
CA THR A 33 -9.81 -0.04 -8.11
C THR A 33 -8.65 0.91 -8.39
N LEU A 34 -7.40 0.45 -8.30
CA LEU A 34 -6.23 1.25 -8.66
C LEU A 34 -6.29 1.63 -10.14
N ARG A 35 -6.62 0.69 -11.03
CA ARG A 35 -6.77 0.95 -12.47
C ARG A 35 -7.83 2.03 -12.75
N ALA A 36 -8.95 1.99 -12.05
CA ALA A 36 -10.02 2.98 -12.19
C ALA A 36 -9.64 4.38 -11.66
N ASN A 37 -8.55 4.50 -10.89
CA ASN A 37 -8.07 5.76 -10.30
C ASN A 37 -6.63 6.11 -10.71
N LYS A 38 -6.12 5.51 -11.80
CA LYS A 38 -4.69 5.58 -12.19
C LYS A 38 -4.22 7.01 -12.54
N ASP A 39 -5.14 7.91 -12.84
CA ASP A 39 -4.88 9.33 -13.08
C ASP A 39 -4.50 10.12 -11.81
N ARG A 40 -4.85 9.60 -10.63
CA ARG A 40 -4.72 10.30 -9.34
C ARG A 40 -4.22 9.43 -8.19
N CYS A 41 -3.87 8.17 -8.45
CA CYS A 41 -3.49 7.20 -7.44
C CYS A 41 -2.40 6.26 -7.97
N VAL A 42 -1.37 6.06 -7.16
CA VAL A 42 -0.18 5.26 -7.49
C VAL A 42 0.05 4.09 -6.52
N GLY A 43 -0.78 3.97 -5.48
CA GLY A 43 -0.71 2.93 -4.47
C GLY A 43 -2.01 2.83 -3.68
N MET A 44 -2.35 1.63 -3.24
CA MET A 44 -3.50 1.38 -2.37
C MET A 44 -3.25 0.21 -1.42
N ALA A 45 -3.78 0.32 -0.21
CA ALA A 45 -3.89 -0.77 0.76
C ALA A 45 -5.33 -1.31 0.85
N ALA A 46 -5.49 -2.58 1.22
CA ALA A 46 -6.81 -3.23 1.26
C ALA A 46 -7.80 -2.52 2.22
N ASN A 47 -7.33 -1.92 3.30
CA ASN A 47 -8.19 -1.18 4.22
C ASN A 47 -8.83 0.05 3.54
N MET A 48 -8.19 0.63 2.52
CA MET A 48 -8.73 1.73 1.71
C MET A 48 -9.91 1.29 0.83
N ILE A 49 -10.15 -0.01 0.67
CA ILE A 49 -11.35 -0.58 0.02
C ILE A 49 -12.25 -1.32 1.00
N GLY A 50 -12.08 -1.08 2.31
CA GLY A 50 -12.92 -1.63 3.37
C GLY A 50 -12.54 -3.04 3.84
N VAL A 51 -11.34 -3.52 3.53
CA VAL A 51 -10.89 -4.88 3.89
C VAL A 51 -9.63 -4.82 4.75
N ARG A 52 -9.67 -5.25 6.01
CA ARG A 52 -8.52 -5.23 6.94
C ARG A 52 -7.57 -6.41 6.72
N LYS A 53 -7.03 -6.56 5.50
CA LYS A 53 -6.03 -7.58 5.15
C LYS A 53 -4.72 -6.92 4.77
N ARG A 54 -3.60 -7.57 5.10
CA ARG A 54 -2.25 -7.09 4.79
C ARG A 54 -1.93 -7.29 3.31
N ILE A 55 -2.58 -6.52 2.45
CA ILE A 55 -2.40 -6.56 1.00
C ILE A 55 -2.30 -5.12 0.52
N ILE A 56 -1.26 -4.84 -0.26
CA ILE A 56 -1.07 -3.55 -0.91
C ILE A 56 -0.88 -3.78 -2.41
N ILE A 57 -1.16 -2.75 -3.19
CA ILE A 57 -0.82 -2.67 -4.60
C ILE A 57 -0.08 -1.35 -4.85
N VAL A 58 0.97 -1.41 -5.68
CA VAL A 58 1.77 -0.23 -6.04
C VAL A 58 1.93 -0.18 -7.56
N ASP A 59 1.60 0.95 -8.17
CA ASP A 59 1.87 1.22 -9.58
C ASP A 59 3.33 1.61 -9.77
N MET A 60 4.08 0.80 -10.52
CA MET A 60 5.48 1.06 -10.86
C MET A 60 5.61 1.60 -12.30
N GLY A 61 4.58 2.28 -12.80
CA GLY A 61 4.48 2.80 -14.16
C GLY A 61 4.00 1.74 -15.17
N PHE A 62 4.92 0.87 -15.61
CA PHE A 62 4.62 -0.15 -16.62
C PHE A 62 3.78 -1.30 -16.09
N VAL A 63 3.91 -1.62 -14.80
CA VAL A 63 3.22 -2.71 -14.13
C VAL A 63 2.79 -2.28 -12.74
N SER A 64 1.66 -2.80 -12.27
CA SER A 64 1.23 -2.68 -10.88
C SER A 64 1.52 -3.98 -10.15
N VAL A 65 2.14 -3.89 -8.98
CA VAL A 65 2.59 -5.06 -8.20
C VAL A 65 1.75 -5.18 -6.94
N VAL A 66 1.10 -6.33 -6.78
CA VAL A 66 0.42 -6.69 -5.55
C VAL A 66 1.41 -7.37 -4.60
N MET A 67 1.39 -6.97 -3.33
CA MET A 67 2.26 -7.48 -2.30
C MET A 67 1.42 -7.95 -1.11
N PHE A 68 1.49 -9.25 -0.83
CA PHE A 68 0.85 -9.85 0.34
C PHE A 68 1.80 -9.85 1.53
N ASN A 69 1.27 -9.52 2.70
CA ASN A 69 1.97 -9.46 3.97
C ASN A 69 3.33 -8.73 3.89
N PRO A 70 3.39 -7.52 3.31
CA PRO A 70 4.66 -6.80 3.17
C PRO A 70 5.22 -6.44 4.56
N VAL A 71 6.54 -6.57 4.68
CA VAL A 71 7.32 -6.22 5.88
C VAL A 71 8.56 -5.47 5.45
N ILE A 72 8.71 -4.23 5.94
CA ILE A 72 9.92 -3.44 5.72
C ILE A 72 11.00 -3.91 6.69
N LEU A 73 12.06 -4.51 6.15
CA LEU A 73 13.18 -5.05 6.91
C LEU A 73 14.23 -3.98 7.24
N LYS A 74 14.43 -3.02 6.34
CA LYS A 74 15.38 -1.91 6.52
C LYS A 74 14.86 -0.63 5.88
N LYS A 75 15.26 0.50 6.44
CA LYS A 75 14.98 1.85 5.95
C LYS A 75 16.27 2.68 6.01
N ASP A 76 16.55 3.46 4.98
CA ASP A 76 17.76 4.28 4.87
C ASP A 76 17.50 5.61 4.16
N GLY A 77 18.23 6.65 4.56
CA GLY A 77 18.15 8.00 4.00
C GLY A 77 16.82 8.71 4.29
N PRO A 78 16.57 9.15 5.55
CA PRO A 78 15.35 9.89 5.89
C PRO A 78 15.28 11.23 5.15
N TYR A 79 14.07 11.63 4.75
CA TYR A 79 13.78 12.94 4.17
C TYR A 79 12.33 13.34 4.46
N GLU A 80 12.09 14.65 4.47
CA GLU A 80 10.74 15.20 4.54
C GLU A 80 10.10 15.24 3.15
N THR A 81 8.83 14.91 3.10
CA THR A 81 8.02 14.94 1.89
C THR A 81 6.58 15.28 2.24
N GLU A 82 5.75 15.41 1.22
CA GLU A 82 4.32 15.66 1.34
C GLU A 82 3.56 14.60 0.54
N GLU A 83 2.53 14.03 1.16
CA GLU A 83 1.75 12.94 0.61
C GLU A 83 0.26 13.27 0.63
N GLY A 84 -0.48 12.73 -0.34
CA GLY A 84 -1.94 12.67 -0.34
C GLY A 84 -2.40 11.22 -0.27
N CYS A 85 -3.67 11.00 0.09
CA CYS A 85 -4.28 9.69 0.15
C CYS A 85 -5.72 9.78 -0.34
N LEU A 86 -6.20 8.84 -1.18
CA LEU A 86 -7.60 8.87 -1.66
C LEU A 86 -8.64 8.82 -0.52
N SER A 87 -8.25 8.26 0.63
CA SER A 87 -9.10 8.16 1.81
C SER A 87 -9.21 9.46 2.61
N LEU A 88 -8.35 10.46 2.35
CA LEU A 88 -8.22 11.69 3.15
C LEU A 88 -8.26 12.93 2.24
N ASP A 89 -8.61 14.08 2.80
CA ASP A 89 -8.57 15.35 2.07
C ASP A 89 -7.24 16.06 2.24
N GLY A 90 -6.75 16.62 1.14
CA GLY A 90 -5.53 17.41 1.07
C GLY A 90 -4.25 16.57 1.15
N THR A 91 -3.17 17.26 1.49
CA THR A 91 -1.83 16.70 1.60
C THR A 91 -1.24 16.99 2.98
N ARG A 92 -0.34 16.12 3.45
CA ARG A 92 0.29 16.22 4.77
C ARG A 92 1.78 15.95 4.68
N LYS A 93 2.55 16.68 5.48
CA LYS A 93 3.99 16.47 5.62
C LYS A 93 4.27 15.20 6.39
N THR A 94 5.24 14.41 5.94
CA THR A 94 5.67 13.19 6.62
C THR A 94 7.15 12.93 6.38
N THR A 95 7.74 12.05 7.18
CA THR A 95 9.12 11.58 7.01
C THR A 95 9.13 10.21 6.35
N ARG A 96 9.88 10.09 5.27
CA ARG A 96 10.05 8.85 4.51
C ARG A 96 11.52 8.53 4.35
N TYR A 97 11.81 7.31 3.94
CA TYR A 97 13.18 6.84 3.70
C TYR A 97 13.39 6.59 2.22
N ARG A 98 14.49 7.12 1.68
CA ARG A 98 14.81 7.03 0.24
C ARG A 98 14.97 5.60 -0.23
N ASN A 99 15.45 4.72 0.64
CA ASN A 99 15.70 3.32 0.34
C ASN A 99 15.02 2.43 1.37
N ILE A 100 14.40 1.34 0.91
CA ILE A 100 13.86 0.29 1.78
C ILE A 100 14.27 -1.10 1.29
N GLU A 101 14.40 -2.03 2.22
CA GLU A 101 14.44 -3.47 1.93
C GLU A 101 13.11 -4.07 2.40
N LEU A 102 12.38 -4.71 1.50
CA LEU A 102 11.03 -5.23 1.72
C LEU A 102 11.00 -6.74 1.51
N GLU A 103 10.32 -7.45 2.40
CA GLU A 103 9.90 -8.84 2.21
C GLU A 103 8.38 -8.90 2.02
N TYR A 104 7.90 -9.68 1.05
CA TYR A 104 6.48 -9.88 0.80
C TYR A 104 6.23 -11.19 0.03
N THR A 105 4.97 -11.61 -0.10
CA THR A 105 4.57 -12.74 -0.96
C THR A 105 3.86 -12.19 -2.20
N ASP A 106 4.24 -12.67 -3.39
CA ASP A 106 3.58 -12.26 -4.64
C ASP A 106 2.28 -13.04 -4.90
N THR A 107 1.57 -12.67 -5.97
CA THR A 107 0.27 -13.27 -6.34
C THR A 107 0.34 -14.75 -6.68
N VAL A 108 1.52 -15.29 -6.95
CA VAL A 108 1.73 -16.73 -7.19
C VAL A 108 2.21 -17.47 -5.94
N GLY A 109 2.22 -16.81 -4.78
CA GLY A 109 2.60 -17.41 -3.50
C GLY A 109 4.11 -17.47 -3.25
N THR A 110 4.92 -16.85 -4.09
CA THR A 110 6.38 -16.85 -3.93
C THR A 110 6.82 -15.73 -3.00
N ARG A 111 7.66 -16.07 -2.00
CA ARG A 111 8.28 -15.06 -1.14
C ARG A 111 9.34 -14.28 -1.92
N ARG A 112 9.28 -12.96 -1.83
CA ARG A 112 10.19 -12.01 -2.46
C ARG A 112 10.86 -11.18 -1.38
N LYS A 113 12.16 -10.94 -1.56
CA LYS A 113 12.93 -9.98 -0.79
C LYS A 113 13.62 -9.04 -1.76
N GLN A 114 13.23 -7.77 -1.75
CA GLN A 114 13.62 -6.79 -2.77
C GLN A 114 13.97 -5.45 -2.15
N LYS A 115 14.80 -4.68 -2.84
CA LYS A 115 15.12 -3.31 -2.48
C LYS A 115 14.36 -2.36 -3.39
N TYR A 116 13.75 -1.34 -2.79
CA TYR A 116 13.08 -0.27 -3.50
C TYR A 116 13.69 1.07 -3.12
N SER A 117 13.67 2.03 -4.05
CA SER A 117 14.19 3.37 -3.82
C SER A 117 13.30 4.45 -4.44
N GLY A 118 13.52 5.70 -4.04
CA GLY A 118 12.83 6.87 -4.57
C GLY A 118 11.32 6.85 -4.33
N GLN A 119 10.55 7.30 -5.31
CA GLN A 119 9.09 7.40 -5.19
C GLN A 119 8.42 6.05 -4.92
N ILE A 120 8.91 4.94 -5.51
CA ILE A 120 8.34 3.61 -5.26
C ILE A 120 8.55 3.19 -3.80
N ALA A 121 9.73 3.47 -3.22
CA ALA A 121 9.95 3.23 -1.80
C ALA A 121 9.00 4.06 -0.93
N GLN A 122 8.78 5.33 -1.28
CA GLN A 122 7.85 6.20 -0.58
C GLN A 122 6.42 5.66 -0.59
N ILE A 123 5.91 5.27 -1.77
CA ILE A 123 4.56 4.72 -1.92
C ILE A 123 4.42 3.43 -1.10
N ILE A 124 5.37 2.50 -1.20
CA ILE A 124 5.33 1.26 -0.41
C ILE A 124 5.29 1.55 1.09
N GLN A 125 6.06 2.53 1.58
CA GLN A 125 6.02 2.94 2.98
C GLN A 125 4.64 3.46 3.38
N HIS A 126 4.03 4.31 2.54
CA HIS A 126 2.67 4.80 2.75
C HIS A 126 1.66 3.65 2.84
N GLU A 127 1.66 2.73 1.87
CA GLU A 127 0.71 1.63 1.87
C GLU A 127 0.96 0.64 3.02
N CYS A 128 2.20 0.48 3.47
CA CYS A 128 2.52 -0.33 4.65
C CYS A 128 2.02 0.32 5.95
N ASP A 129 2.07 1.66 6.06
CA ASP A 129 1.54 2.39 7.22
C ASP A 129 0.04 2.17 7.38
N HIS A 130 -0.73 2.16 6.28
CA HIS A 130 -2.15 1.80 6.28
C HIS A 130 -2.39 0.41 6.89
N LEU A 131 -1.52 -0.57 6.63
CA LEU A 131 -1.65 -1.90 7.23
C LEU A 131 -1.46 -1.90 8.76
N GLU A 132 -0.72 -0.93 9.28
CA GLU A 132 -0.51 -0.72 10.71
C GLU A 132 -1.56 0.19 11.35
N GLY A 133 -2.56 0.65 10.58
CA GLY A 133 -3.54 1.62 11.05
C GLY A 133 -2.98 3.04 11.18
N ILE A 134 -1.88 3.34 10.50
CA ILE A 134 -1.22 4.65 10.50
C ILE A 134 -1.64 5.38 9.23
N ILE A 135 -2.38 6.47 9.40
CA ILE A 135 -2.76 7.39 8.31
C ILE A 135 -1.90 8.65 8.39
N ILE A 136 -1.54 9.20 7.23
CA ILE A 136 -0.76 10.46 7.13
C ILE A 136 -1.47 11.65 7.74
#